data_AF-A0A0K6FSM7-F1
#
_entry.id   AF-A0A0K6FSM7-F1
#
_cell.length_a   1.000
_cell.length_b   1.000
_cell.length_c   1.000
_cell.angle_alpha   90.00
_cell.angle_beta   90.00
_cell.angle_gamma   90.00
#
_symmetry.space_group_name_H-M   'P 1'
#
loop_
_entity.id
_entity.type
_entity.pdbx_description
1 polymer ?
#
loop_
_entity_poly.entity_id
_entity_poly.type
_entity_poly.pdbx_seq_one_letter_code
_entity_poly.pdbx_strand_id
1 'polypeptide(L)'
;MGAIHAFQKRRWTIGCILFGLAISVKMNVLLYMPALCLTLLLTNGLILSAFYLSLTFSTVLITSLPFLESYPREYLVCAFDLGRQFLYKWTVNWRFVPEPTFLSAPFARGLLLCHVALLGLFGFGAWCKKQGGALAVLERALQNPIKEAAISSVTQDYIATVFFTANLIGILCARSLHYQFYSWYATQLPLVAWRTKYPIVLRVAILVAIEYAWNTYPSTGLSSGLLLGAHVLLVLGVFFGYPEGRNTAIVRWDDEIEVEKMD
;
A
#
# COMPACT_ATOMS: atom_id res chain seq x y z
N MET A 1 -8.32 0.02 6.20
CA MET A 1 -7.67 -0.34 7.49
C MET A 1 -8.20 -1.64 8.08
N GLY A 2 -9.51 -1.85 8.24
CA GLY A 2 -10.06 -3.08 8.84
C GLY A 2 -9.59 -4.40 8.21
N ALA A 3 -9.55 -4.49 6.87
CA ALA A 3 -9.04 -5.66 6.16
C ALA A 3 -7.57 -5.98 6.51
N ILE A 4 -6.71 -4.96 6.54
CA ILE A 4 -5.29 -5.09 6.85
C ILE A 4 -5.10 -5.60 8.28
N HIS A 5 -5.87 -5.06 9.23
CA HIS A 5 -5.86 -5.54 10.61
C HIS A 5 -6.28 -7.02 10.71
N ALA A 6 -7.30 -7.44 9.96
CA ALA A 6 -7.71 -8.85 9.91
C ALA A 6 -6.59 -9.75 9.35
N PHE A 7 -5.87 -9.31 8.32
CA PHE A 7 -4.70 -10.03 7.78
C PHE A 7 -3.56 -10.14 8.80
N GLN A 8 -3.27 -9.07 9.56
CA GLN A 8 -2.31 -9.11 10.66
C GLN A 8 -2.70 -10.14 11.73
N LYS A 9 -4.00 -10.28 12.03
CA LYS A 9 -4.54 -11.28 12.96
C LYS A 9 -4.76 -12.66 12.32
N ARG A 10 -4.27 -12.90 11.09
CA ARG A 10 -4.43 -14.18 10.36
C ARG A 10 -5.88 -14.58 10.09
N ARG A 11 -6.82 -13.63 10.16
CA ARG A 11 -8.25 -13.85 9.86
C ARG A 11 -8.49 -13.66 8.36
N TRP A 12 -7.92 -14.55 7.55
CA TRP A 12 -7.83 -14.41 6.09
C TRP A 12 -9.19 -14.23 5.40
N THR A 13 -10.18 -15.05 5.73
CA THR A 13 -11.54 -14.98 5.16
C THR A 13 -12.17 -13.61 5.43
N ILE A 14 -12.16 -13.17 6.69
CA ILE A 14 -12.70 -11.86 7.10
C ILE A 14 -11.95 -10.74 6.39
N GLY A 15 -10.62 -10.83 6.33
CA GLY A 15 -9.80 -9.84 5.64
C GLY A 15 -10.15 -9.72 4.16
N CYS A 16 -10.33 -10.84 3.44
CA CYS A 16 -10.68 -10.85 2.02
C CYS A 16 -12.09 -10.31 1.75
N ILE A 17 -13.06 -10.65 2.61
CA ILE A 17 -14.42 -10.09 2.53
C ILE A 17 -14.38 -8.57 2.76
N LEU A 18 -13.73 -8.11 3.83
CA LEU A 18 -13.58 -6.67 4.11
C LEU A 18 -12.83 -5.94 2.99
N PHE A 19 -11.85 -6.59 2.38
CA PHE A 19 -11.10 -6.04 1.25
C PHE A 19 -11.98 -5.91 0.00
N GLY A 20 -12.79 -6.93 -0.31
CA GLY A 20 -13.78 -6.89 -1.37
C GLY A 20 -14.81 -5.77 -1.18
N LEU A 21 -15.37 -5.66 0.03
CA LEU A 21 -16.28 -4.55 0.38
C LEU A 21 -15.62 -3.18 0.19
N ALA A 22 -14.34 -3.04 0.56
CA ALA A 22 -13.61 -1.79 0.38
C ALA A 22 -13.38 -1.45 -1.10
N ILE A 23 -13.09 -2.44 -1.96
CA ILE A 23 -13.03 -2.25 -3.42
C ILE A 23 -14.38 -1.77 -3.96
N SER A 24 -15.48 -2.35 -3.50
CA SER A 24 -16.85 -1.96 -3.92
C SER A 24 -17.20 -0.51 -3.57
N VAL A 25 -16.57 0.05 -2.53
CA VAL A 25 -16.72 1.47 -2.17
C VAL A 25 -15.82 2.36 -3.01
N LYS A 26 -14.53 1.99 -3.18
CA LYS A 26 -13.58 2.79 -3.96
C LYS A 26 -12.49 1.94 -4.59
N MET A 27 -12.34 2.06 -5.92
CA MET A 27 -11.36 1.30 -6.69
C MET A 27 -9.90 1.54 -6.30
N ASN A 28 -9.56 2.64 -5.63
CA ASN A 28 -8.19 2.93 -5.22
C ASN A 28 -7.63 1.88 -4.23
N VAL A 29 -8.51 1.10 -3.61
CA VAL A 29 -8.14 -0.04 -2.77
C VAL A 29 -7.39 -1.12 -3.57
N LEU A 30 -7.55 -1.16 -4.91
CA LEU A 30 -6.76 -2.05 -5.78
C LEU A 30 -5.25 -1.82 -5.68
N LEU A 31 -4.80 -0.64 -5.25
CA LEU A 31 -3.38 -0.36 -5.03
C LEU A 31 -2.75 -1.26 -3.94
N TYR A 32 -3.57 -1.86 -3.08
CA TYR A 32 -3.14 -2.82 -2.07
C TYR A 32 -3.11 -4.28 -2.59
N MET A 33 -3.64 -4.57 -3.80
CA MET A 33 -3.74 -5.93 -4.33
C MET A 33 -2.39 -6.66 -4.45
N PRO A 34 -1.28 -6.05 -4.91
CA PRO A 34 0.01 -6.71 -4.96
C PRO A 34 0.46 -7.22 -3.58
N ALA A 35 0.20 -6.43 -2.53
CA ALA A 35 0.50 -6.80 -1.16
C ALA A 35 -0.37 -7.94 -0.64
N LEU A 36 -1.66 -7.94 -1.00
CA LEU A 36 -2.59 -9.04 -0.67
C LEU A 36 -2.12 -10.34 -1.30
N CYS A 37 -1.86 -10.35 -2.61
CA CYS A 37 -1.40 -11.53 -3.34
C CYS A 37 -0.11 -12.08 -2.75
N LEU A 38 0.89 -11.23 -2.50
CA LEU A 38 2.14 -11.66 -1.91
C LEU A 38 1.94 -12.21 -0.48
N THR A 39 1.16 -11.52 0.35
CA THR A 39 0.92 -11.95 1.73
C THR A 39 0.26 -13.32 1.77
N LEU A 40 -0.81 -13.52 0.99
CA LEU A 40 -1.51 -14.79 0.92
C LEU A 40 -0.58 -15.91 0.42
N LEU A 41 0.19 -15.65 -0.64
CA LEU A 41 1.11 -16.63 -1.21
C LEU A 41 2.14 -17.09 -0.17
N LEU A 42 2.74 -16.12 0.54
CA LEU A 42 3.73 -16.39 1.57
C LEU A 42 3.16 -17.22 2.72
N THR A 43 1.90 -17.02 3.12
CA THR A 43 1.36 -17.58 4.37
C THR A 43 0.40 -18.74 4.18
N ASN A 44 -0.11 -18.95 2.98
CA ASN A 44 -1.16 -19.95 2.70
C ASN A 44 -0.85 -20.83 1.49
N GLY A 45 0.21 -20.53 0.72
CA GLY A 45 0.48 -21.23 -0.54
C GLY A 45 -0.45 -20.80 -1.67
N LEU A 46 -0.24 -21.36 -2.86
CA LEU A 46 -0.89 -20.91 -4.09
C LEU A 46 -2.40 -21.23 -4.14
N ILE A 47 -2.79 -22.46 -3.83
CA ILE A 47 -4.19 -22.92 -3.95
C ILE A 47 -5.09 -22.17 -2.98
N LEU A 48 -4.69 -22.09 -1.71
CA LEU A 48 -5.50 -21.42 -0.70
C LEU A 48 -5.51 -19.89 -0.92
N SER A 49 -4.43 -19.32 -1.47
CA SER A 49 -4.44 -17.92 -1.92
C SER A 49 -5.47 -17.68 -3.02
N ALA A 50 -5.57 -18.58 -4.01
CA ALA A 50 -6.56 -18.47 -5.06
C ALA A 50 -8.00 -18.54 -4.50
N PHE A 51 -8.24 -19.42 -3.52
CA PHE A 51 -9.51 -19.47 -2.80
C PHE A 51 -9.82 -18.15 -2.05
N TYR A 52 -8.85 -17.59 -1.31
CA TYR A 52 -9.07 -16.33 -0.59
C TYR A 52 -9.27 -15.13 -1.53
N LEU A 53 -8.56 -15.09 -2.66
CA LEU A 53 -8.78 -14.10 -3.70
C LEU A 53 -10.17 -14.26 -4.33
N SER A 54 -10.65 -15.50 -4.54
CA SER A 54 -12.01 -15.72 -5.05
C SER A 54 -13.07 -15.17 -4.10
N LEU A 55 -12.88 -15.25 -2.77
CA LEU A 55 -13.79 -14.60 -1.81
C LEU A 55 -13.83 -13.07 -1.97
N THR A 56 -12.68 -12.45 -2.26
CA THR A 56 -12.60 -11.01 -2.54
C THR A 56 -13.43 -10.66 -3.78
N PHE A 57 -13.23 -11.40 -4.88
CA PHE A 57 -13.95 -11.18 -6.13
C PHE A 57 -15.45 -11.49 -6.00
N SER A 58 -15.82 -12.57 -5.31
CA SER A 58 -17.22 -12.90 -5.02
C SER A 58 -17.90 -11.80 -4.22
N THR A 59 -17.21 -11.19 -3.26
CA THR A 59 -17.76 -10.06 -2.50
C THR A 59 -18.06 -8.88 -3.41
N VAL A 60 -17.10 -8.50 -4.28
CA VAL A 60 -17.31 -7.44 -5.27
C VAL A 60 -18.47 -7.78 -6.20
N LEU A 61 -18.50 -9.01 -6.72
CA LEU A 61 -19.55 -9.50 -7.62
C LEU A 61 -20.93 -9.40 -6.96
N ILE A 62 -21.10 -9.96 -5.76
CA ILE A 62 -22.37 -9.93 -5.01
C ILE A 62 -22.85 -8.50 -4.81
N THR A 63 -21.96 -7.58 -4.39
CA THR A 63 -22.36 -6.17 -4.22
C THR A 63 -22.71 -5.46 -5.53
N SER A 64 -22.22 -5.97 -6.67
CA SER A 64 -22.48 -5.43 -8.00
C SER A 64 -23.68 -6.04 -8.71
N LEU A 65 -24.19 -7.18 -8.26
CA LEU A 65 -25.30 -7.92 -8.89
C LEU A 65 -26.51 -7.06 -9.27
N PRO A 66 -27.08 -6.19 -8.40
CA PRO A 66 -28.28 -5.43 -8.78
C PRO A 66 -28.04 -4.52 -9.99
N PHE A 67 -26.80 -4.06 -10.19
CA PHE A 67 -26.43 -3.25 -11.35
C PHE A 67 -26.08 -4.12 -12.57
N LEU A 68 -25.44 -5.26 -12.38
CA LEU A 68 -25.09 -6.19 -13.46
C LEU A 68 -26.32 -6.85 -14.09
N GLU A 69 -27.38 -7.09 -13.32
CA GLU A 69 -28.63 -7.67 -13.83
C GLU A 69 -29.41 -6.67 -14.70
N SER A 70 -29.40 -5.39 -14.34
CA SER A 70 -30.19 -4.37 -15.04
C SER A 70 -29.40 -3.64 -16.14
N TYR A 71 -28.14 -3.31 -15.87
CA TYR A 71 -27.30 -2.42 -16.69
C TYR A 71 -25.82 -2.88 -16.68
N PRO A 72 -25.50 -4.09 -17.18
CA PRO A 72 -24.17 -4.67 -17.06
C PRO A 72 -23.09 -3.84 -17.75
N ARG A 73 -23.40 -3.30 -18.94
CA ARG A 73 -22.43 -2.52 -19.72
C ARG A 73 -22.14 -1.19 -19.05
N GLU A 74 -23.18 -0.48 -18.62
CA GLU A 74 -23.09 0.82 -17.96
C GLU A 74 -22.35 0.68 -16.63
N TYR A 75 -22.66 -0.36 -15.85
CA TYR A 75 -21.97 -0.64 -14.59
C TYR A 75 -20.47 -0.87 -14.82
N LEU A 76 -20.09 -1.77 -15.74
CA LEU A 76 -18.68 -2.09 -15.98
C LEU A 76 -17.89 -0.88 -16.49
N VAL A 77 -18.49 -0.05 -17.34
CA VAL A 77 -17.85 1.18 -17.84
C VAL A 77 -17.70 2.20 -16.71
N CYS A 78 -18.74 2.44 -15.92
CA CYS A 78 -18.75 3.48 -14.88
C CYS A 78 -18.02 3.07 -13.59
N ALA A 79 -17.97 1.79 -13.25
CA ALA A 79 -17.36 1.30 -12.01
C ALA A 79 -15.82 1.47 -12.03
N PHE A 80 -15.19 1.31 -13.19
CA PHE A 80 -13.74 1.47 -13.35
C PHE A 80 -13.35 2.75 -14.08
N ASP A 81 -14.19 3.23 -15.00
CA ASP A 81 -14.04 4.47 -15.79
C ASP A 81 -12.57 4.80 -16.12
N LEU A 82 -11.87 3.82 -16.71
CA LEU A 82 -10.42 3.88 -16.97
C LEU A 82 -10.05 4.96 -17.99
N GLY A 83 -11.03 5.45 -18.75
CA GLY A 83 -10.88 6.57 -19.69
C GLY A 83 -10.96 7.94 -19.01
N ARG A 84 -11.44 8.01 -17.77
CA ARG A 84 -11.65 9.28 -17.07
C ARG A 84 -10.34 10.01 -16.86
N GLN A 85 -10.35 11.28 -17.24
CA GLN A 85 -9.29 12.23 -16.94
C GLN A 85 -9.79 13.21 -15.90
N PHE A 86 -9.16 13.23 -14.73
CA PHE A 86 -9.47 14.26 -13.73
C PHE A 86 -8.96 15.61 -14.21
N LEU A 87 -9.75 16.66 -13.97
CA LEU A 87 -9.37 18.01 -14.34
C LEU A 87 -8.07 18.41 -13.64
N TYR A 88 -7.17 19.02 -14.40
CA TYR A 88 -5.86 19.44 -13.91
C TYR A 88 -5.95 20.38 -12.69
N LYS A 89 -7.02 21.18 -12.57
CA LYS A 89 -7.28 22.05 -11.42
C LYS A 89 -7.43 21.32 -10.07
N TRP A 90 -7.83 20.05 -10.11
CA TRP A 90 -8.08 19.26 -8.90
C TRP A 90 -6.90 18.39 -8.48
N THR A 91 -5.84 18.31 -9.29
CA THR A 91 -4.72 17.42 -8.97
C THR A 91 -3.81 18.04 -7.90
N VAL A 92 -3.56 17.29 -6.83
CA VAL A 92 -2.53 17.61 -5.85
C VAL A 92 -1.16 17.09 -6.31
N ASN A 93 -1.14 15.98 -7.07
CA ASN A 93 0.09 15.42 -7.62
C ASN A 93 0.43 16.03 -8.99
N TRP A 94 1.72 16.12 -9.31
CA TRP A 94 2.24 16.61 -10.60
C TRP A 94 1.73 18.01 -11.03
N ARG A 95 1.30 18.87 -10.10
CA ARG A 95 0.78 20.21 -10.40
C ARG A 95 1.82 21.16 -10.98
N PHE A 96 3.11 20.88 -10.78
CA PHE A 96 4.20 21.62 -11.41
C PHE A 96 4.41 21.24 -12.88
N VAL A 97 3.81 20.15 -13.37
CA VAL A 97 3.90 19.71 -14.77
C VAL A 97 2.88 20.48 -15.60
N PRO A 98 3.25 21.07 -16.76
CA PRO A 98 2.30 21.77 -17.62
C PRO A 98 1.11 20.90 -18.02
N GLU A 99 -0.09 21.49 -18.06
CA GLU A 99 -1.34 20.79 -18.34
C GLU A 99 -1.33 19.95 -19.65
N PRO A 100 -0.78 20.43 -20.78
CA PRO A 100 -0.70 19.61 -22.00
C PRO A 100 0.13 18.33 -21.82
N THR A 101 1.19 18.40 -21.02
CA THR A 101 2.03 17.23 -20.71
C THR A 101 1.32 16.31 -19.74
N PHE A 102 0.69 16.87 -18.71
CA PHE A 102 -0.08 16.12 -17.72
C PHE A 102 -1.19 15.29 -18.36
N LEU A 103 -1.97 15.88 -19.28
CA LEU A 103 -3.07 15.17 -19.94
C LEU A 103 -2.61 14.18 -21.03
N SER A 104 -1.33 14.21 -21.42
CA SER A 104 -0.80 13.37 -22.48
C SER A 104 -0.79 11.87 -22.15
N ALA A 105 -1.06 11.04 -23.16
CA ALA A 105 -0.99 9.58 -23.02
C ALA A 105 0.43 9.06 -22.70
N PRO A 106 1.53 9.61 -23.28
CA PRO A 106 2.89 9.20 -22.91
C PRO A 106 3.18 9.40 -21.42
N PHE A 107 2.75 10.53 -20.83
CA PHE A 107 2.96 10.80 -19.41
C PHE A 107 2.23 9.77 -18.53
N ALA A 108 0.95 9.49 -18.82
CA ALA A 108 0.18 8.48 -18.10
C ALA A 108 0.79 7.07 -18.20
N ARG A 109 1.25 6.67 -19.40
CA ARG A 109 1.92 5.37 -19.61
C ARG A 109 3.26 5.30 -18.89
N GLY A 110 4.03 6.40 -18.88
CA GLY A 110 5.29 6.48 -18.14
C GLY A 110 5.10 6.31 -16.63
N LEU A 111 4.07 6.94 -16.07
CA LEU A 111 3.70 6.76 -14.67
C LEU A 111 3.25 5.33 -14.34
N LEU A 112 2.49 4.69 -15.24
CA LEU A 112 2.11 3.28 -15.09
C LEU A 112 3.34 2.35 -15.15
N LEU A 113 4.26 2.58 -16.09
CA LEU A 113 5.53 1.84 -16.16
C LEU A 113 6.32 2.01 -14.86
N CYS A 114 6.42 3.24 -14.35
CA CYS A 114 7.08 3.55 -13.08
C CYS A 114 6.43 2.78 -11.92
N HIS A 115 5.10 2.73 -11.87
CA HIS A 115 4.36 1.98 -10.86
C HIS A 115 4.71 0.48 -10.88
N VAL A 116 4.64 -0.15 -12.07
CA VAL A 116 4.97 -1.57 -12.24
C VAL A 116 6.44 -1.84 -11.92
N ALA A 117 7.35 -0.96 -12.35
CA ALA A 117 8.77 -1.09 -12.05
C ALA A 117 9.07 -1.01 -10.55
N LEU A 118 8.45 -0.06 -9.83
CA LEU A 118 8.61 0.05 -8.37
C LEU A 118 8.03 -1.16 -7.64
N LEU A 119 6.84 -1.65 -8.05
CA LEU A 119 6.28 -2.89 -7.50
C LEU A 119 7.21 -4.09 -7.75
N GLY A 120 7.81 -4.18 -8.94
CA GLY A 120 8.82 -5.18 -9.28
C GLY A 120 10.06 -5.07 -8.40
N LEU A 121 10.62 -3.88 -8.23
CA LEU A 121 11.78 -3.65 -7.36
C LEU A 121 11.51 -4.07 -5.91
N PHE A 122 10.34 -3.75 -5.37
CA PHE A 122 9.95 -4.18 -4.03
C PHE A 122 9.69 -5.68 -3.94
N GLY A 123 8.94 -6.24 -4.90
CA GLY A 123 8.59 -7.66 -4.95
C GLY A 123 9.83 -8.56 -5.05
N PHE A 124 10.70 -8.29 -6.03
CA PHE A 124 11.94 -9.05 -6.26
C PHE A 124 13.04 -8.71 -5.25
N GLY A 125 13.03 -7.50 -4.69
CA GLY A 125 13.98 -7.02 -3.70
C GLY A 125 13.46 -7.10 -2.27
N ALA A 126 13.02 -5.94 -1.75
CA ALA A 126 12.82 -5.71 -0.32
C ALA A 126 11.81 -6.65 0.36
N TRP A 127 10.69 -6.99 -0.30
CA TRP A 127 9.62 -7.80 0.29
C TRP A 127 10.04 -9.27 0.42
N CYS A 128 10.59 -9.88 -0.62
CA CYS A 128 10.96 -11.30 -0.59
C CYS A 128 12.36 -11.59 -0.05
N LYS A 129 13.15 -10.57 0.33
CA LYS A 129 14.55 -10.73 0.76
C LYS A 129 14.73 -11.73 1.91
N LYS A 130 13.91 -11.63 2.97
CA LYS A 130 13.95 -12.57 4.11
C LYS A 130 13.53 -14.00 3.74
N GLN A 131 12.81 -14.13 2.62
CA GLN A 131 12.26 -15.39 2.14
C GLN A 131 13.17 -16.07 1.10
N GLY A 132 14.43 -15.63 0.96
CA GLY A 132 15.36 -16.14 -0.04
C GLY A 132 15.18 -15.57 -1.45
N GLY A 133 14.42 -14.49 -1.60
CA GLY A 133 14.16 -13.83 -2.88
C GLY A 133 12.86 -14.29 -3.58
N ALA A 134 12.36 -13.48 -4.51
CA ALA A 134 11.05 -13.72 -5.12
C ALA A 134 11.01 -14.97 -6.00
N LEU A 135 12.08 -15.24 -6.76
CA LEU A 135 12.13 -16.44 -7.61
C LEU A 135 12.04 -17.72 -6.77
N ALA A 136 12.75 -17.77 -5.63
CA ALA A 136 12.69 -18.90 -4.72
C ALA A 136 11.30 -19.03 -4.06
N VAL A 137 10.62 -17.92 -3.75
CA VAL A 137 9.22 -17.93 -3.27
C VAL A 137 8.29 -18.53 -4.33
N LEU A 138 8.42 -18.10 -5.60
CA LEU A 138 7.61 -18.61 -6.70
C LEU A 138 7.87 -20.09 -6.97
N GLU A 139 9.14 -20.51 -6.98
CA GLU A 139 9.51 -21.91 -7.17
C GLU A 139 8.89 -22.80 -6.10
N ARG A 140 9.01 -22.43 -4.81
CA ARG A 140 8.40 -23.18 -3.71
C ARG A 140 6.88 -23.23 -3.81
N ALA A 141 6.25 -22.12 -4.18
CA ALA A 141 4.80 -22.06 -4.36
C ALA A 141 4.32 -22.94 -5.52
N LEU A 142 5.13 -23.16 -6.55
CA LEU A 142 4.80 -24.04 -7.67
C LEU A 142 5.08 -25.52 -7.34
N GLN A 143 6.17 -25.81 -6.63
CA GLN A 143 6.53 -27.17 -6.24
C GLN A 143 5.56 -27.77 -5.22
N ASN A 144 5.10 -26.96 -4.25
CA ASN A 144 4.18 -27.38 -3.20
C ASN A 144 3.04 -26.36 -3.04
N PRO A 145 2.04 -26.33 -3.95
CA PRO A 145 1.06 -25.25 -4.03
C PRO A 145 0.06 -25.16 -2.88
N ILE A 146 0.02 -26.16 -2.00
CA ILE A 146 -0.82 -26.16 -0.78
C ILE A 146 -0.04 -25.57 0.40
N LYS A 147 1.29 -25.72 0.42
CA LYS A 147 2.12 -25.31 1.56
C LYS A 147 2.46 -23.82 1.46
N GLU A 148 2.64 -23.17 2.61
CA GLU A 148 3.14 -21.80 2.69
C GLU A 148 4.48 -21.65 1.94
N ALA A 149 4.63 -20.54 1.20
CA ALA A 149 5.84 -20.27 0.42
C ALA A 149 6.94 -19.56 1.25
N ALA A 150 6.60 -19.04 2.43
CA ALA A 150 7.54 -18.45 3.36
C ALA A 150 8.44 -19.50 4.01
N ILE A 151 9.71 -19.14 4.22
CA ILE A 151 10.69 -19.94 4.97
C ILE A 151 10.91 -19.39 6.39
N SER A 152 10.49 -18.14 6.63
CA SER A 152 10.55 -17.48 7.94
C SER A 152 9.20 -16.86 8.28
N SER A 153 8.92 -16.70 9.59
CA SER A 153 7.67 -16.12 10.09
C SER A 153 7.35 -14.78 9.42
N VAL A 154 6.16 -14.67 8.82
CA VAL A 154 5.66 -13.42 8.23
C VAL A 154 5.01 -12.58 9.32
N THR A 155 5.69 -11.59 9.88
CA THR A 155 5.18 -10.86 11.05
C THR A 155 3.97 -9.95 10.73
N GLN A 156 3.23 -9.54 11.77
CA GLN A 156 2.12 -8.58 11.63
C GLN A 156 2.60 -7.23 11.09
N ASP A 157 3.80 -6.83 11.51
CA ASP A 157 4.45 -5.61 11.08
C ASP A 157 4.89 -5.66 9.62
N TYR A 158 5.40 -6.81 9.17
CA TYR A 158 5.67 -7.05 7.76
C TYR A 158 4.41 -6.86 6.91
N ILE A 159 3.30 -7.50 7.29
CA ILE A 159 2.04 -7.42 6.55
C ILE A 159 1.59 -5.96 6.39
N ALA A 160 1.52 -5.19 7.49
CA ALA A 160 1.15 -3.78 7.41
C ALA A 160 2.08 -2.98 6.50
N THR A 161 3.39 -3.21 6.60
CA THR A 161 4.38 -2.50 5.80
C THR A 161 4.23 -2.81 4.31
N VAL A 162 4.08 -4.07 3.92
CA VAL A 162 3.89 -4.45 2.50
C VAL A 162 2.62 -3.82 1.95
N PHE A 163 1.50 -3.87 2.69
CA PHE A 163 0.25 -3.23 2.26
C PHE A 163 0.39 -1.72 2.08
N PHE A 164 0.92 -1.03 3.09
CA PHE A 164 1.02 0.43 3.04
C PHE A 164 2.05 0.91 2.00
N THR A 165 3.13 0.16 1.80
CA THR A 165 4.11 0.48 0.75
C THR A 165 3.56 0.25 -0.65
N ALA A 166 2.81 -0.82 -0.89
CA ALA A 166 2.15 -1.05 -2.17
C ALA A 166 1.20 0.11 -2.53
N ASN A 167 0.39 0.55 -1.55
CA ASN A 167 -0.48 1.70 -1.74
C ASN A 167 0.30 3.01 -1.96
N LEU A 168 1.36 3.26 -1.19
CA LEU A 168 2.19 4.45 -1.34
C LEU A 168 2.85 4.53 -2.72
N ILE A 169 3.35 3.40 -3.26
CA ILE A 169 3.88 3.31 -4.62
C ILE A 169 2.79 3.66 -5.64
N GLY A 170 1.56 3.19 -5.42
CA GLY A 170 0.41 3.56 -6.23
C GLY A 170 0.09 5.06 -6.22
N ILE A 171 0.08 5.66 -5.02
CA ILE A 171 -0.19 7.09 -4.85
C ILE A 171 0.92 7.95 -5.47
N LEU A 172 2.18 7.57 -5.29
CA LEU A 172 3.35 8.23 -5.89
C LEU A 172 3.22 8.31 -7.41
N CYS A 173 2.85 7.20 -8.06
CA CYS A 173 2.70 7.11 -9.50
C CYS A 173 1.33 7.55 -10.01
N ALA A 174 0.40 7.96 -9.14
CA ALA A 174 -0.91 8.41 -9.57
C ALA A 174 -0.79 9.76 -10.30
N ARG A 175 -1.19 9.79 -11.57
CA ARG A 175 -1.21 11.03 -12.35
C ARG A 175 -2.05 12.11 -11.68
N SER A 176 -3.28 11.78 -11.33
CA SER A 176 -4.23 12.72 -10.75
C SER A 176 -4.63 12.28 -9.36
N LEU A 177 -4.43 13.16 -8.37
CA LEU A 177 -4.87 12.95 -7.00
C LEU A 177 -5.84 14.04 -6.57
N HIS A 178 -7.08 13.67 -6.28
CA HIS A 178 -8.07 14.56 -5.69
C HIS A 178 -7.88 14.62 -4.16
N TYR A 179 -8.21 15.73 -3.50
CA TYR A 179 -8.05 15.92 -2.04
C TYR A 179 -8.66 14.81 -1.18
N GLN A 180 -9.79 14.23 -1.62
CA GLN A 180 -10.41 13.07 -0.97
C GLN A 180 -9.49 11.85 -0.86
N PHE A 181 -8.44 11.73 -1.68
CA PHE A 181 -7.49 10.61 -1.57
C PHE A 181 -6.71 10.65 -0.26
N TYR A 182 -6.57 11.82 0.38
CA TYR A 182 -5.79 11.93 1.60
C TYR A 182 -6.31 11.01 2.71
N SER A 183 -7.64 10.95 2.90
CA SER A 183 -8.25 10.10 3.94
C SER A 183 -8.00 8.60 3.75
N TRP A 184 -7.67 8.15 2.54
CA TRP A 184 -7.44 6.73 2.23
C TRP A 184 -6.04 6.25 2.59
N TYR A 185 -5.12 7.16 2.94
CA TYR A 185 -3.75 6.80 3.28
C TYR A 185 -3.08 7.67 4.35
N ALA A 186 -3.71 8.74 4.83
CA ALA A 186 -3.15 9.59 5.89
C ALA A 186 -2.76 8.77 7.13
N THR A 187 -3.62 7.83 7.54
CA THR A 187 -3.44 7.01 8.76
C THR A 187 -2.31 5.98 8.66
N GLN A 188 -1.83 5.63 7.45
CA GLN A 188 -0.68 4.75 7.29
C GLN A 188 0.67 5.48 7.32
N LEU A 189 0.68 6.80 7.07
CA LEU A 189 1.92 7.57 6.93
C LEU A 189 2.85 7.50 8.14
N PRO A 190 2.37 7.61 9.40
CA PRO A 190 3.26 7.49 10.57
C PRO A 190 3.94 6.13 10.63
N LEU A 191 3.22 5.04 10.34
CA LEU A 191 3.80 3.70 10.33
C LEU A 191 4.90 3.61 9.27
N VAL A 192 4.62 4.04 8.03
CA VAL A 192 5.56 4.00 6.91
C VAL A 192 6.82 4.83 7.22
N ALA A 193 6.67 6.04 7.78
CA ALA A 193 7.79 6.89 8.16
C ALA A 193 8.69 6.22 9.22
N TRP A 194 8.13 5.47 10.15
CA TRP A 194 8.89 4.74 11.18
C TRP A 194 9.53 3.43 10.70
N ARG A 195 9.15 2.94 9.51
CA ARG A 195 9.90 1.85 8.84
C ARG A 195 11.19 2.34 8.19
N THR A 196 11.36 3.66 8.02
CA THR A 196 12.59 4.24 7.46
C THR A 196 13.73 4.32 8.47
N LYS A 197 14.97 4.39 7.97
CA LYS A 197 16.18 4.62 8.79
C LYS A 197 16.43 6.10 9.12
N TYR A 198 15.58 7.00 8.66
CA TYR A 198 15.76 8.44 8.85
C TYR A 198 15.72 8.87 10.32
N PRO A 199 16.41 9.97 10.70
CA PRO A 199 16.27 10.56 12.03
C PRO A 199 14.82 11.03 12.26
N ILE A 200 14.41 11.09 13.53
CA ILE A 200 13.03 11.45 13.91
C ILE A 200 12.62 12.81 13.30
N VAL A 201 13.52 13.80 13.33
CA VAL A 201 13.28 15.13 12.74
C VAL A 201 12.89 15.02 11.27
N LEU A 202 13.60 14.23 10.47
CA LEU A 202 13.29 14.06 9.05
C LEU A 202 11.96 13.30 8.85
N ARG A 203 11.66 12.30 9.68
CA ARG A 203 10.36 11.58 9.63
C ARG A 203 9.20 12.54 9.86
N VAL A 204 9.28 13.35 10.90
CA VAL A 204 8.25 14.34 11.23
C VAL A 204 8.16 15.41 10.15
N ALA A 205 9.29 15.90 9.64
CA ALA A 205 9.31 16.88 8.55
C ALA A 205 8.62 16.35 7.28
N ILE A 206 8.84 15.08 6.92
CA ILE A 206 8.14 14.41 5.81
C ILE A 206 6.62 14.40 6.05
N LEU A 207 6.17 14.04 7.26
CA LEU A 207 4.72 14.01 7.58
C LEU A 207 4.11 15.41 7.51
N VAL A 208 4.79 16.42 8.06
CA VAL A 208 4.35 17.82 8.00
C VAL A 208 4.31 18.33 6.56
N ALA A 209 5.29 17.97 5.72
CA ALA A 209 5.29 18.35 4.31
C ALA A 209 4.10 17.73 3.55
N ILE A 210 3.75 16.47 3.84
CA ILE A 210 2.56 15.83 3.26
C ILE A 210 1.29 16.54 3.75
N GLU A 211 1.14 16.78 5.04
CA GLU A 211 0.00 17.50 5.63
C GLU A 211 -0.16 18.89 4.99
N TYR A 212 0.93 19.66 4.90
CA TYR A 212 0.93 20.97 4.24
C TYR A 212 0.46 20.88 2.78
N ALA A 213 0.96 19.90 2.04
CA ALA A 213 0.62 19.76 0.63
C ALA A 213 -0.86 19.44 0.40
N TRP A 214 -1.48 18.61 1.25
CA TRP A 214 -2.91 18.31 1.16
C TRP A 214 -3.82 19.43 1.65
N ASN A 215 -3.34 20.29 2.55
CA ASN A 215 -4.10 21.45 3.04
C ASN A 215 -3.94 22.71 2.17
N THR A 216 -3.10 22.66 1.13
CA THR A 216 -2.95 23.77 0.19
C THR A 216 -3.97 23.66 -0.94
N TYR A 217 -4.97 24.55 -0.97
CA TYR A 217 -5.99 24.61 -2.03
C TYR A 217 -6.10 26.01 -2.68
N PRO A 218 -6.11 26.11 -4.03
CA PRO A 218 -5.73 25.07 -4.98
C PRO A 218 -4.24 24.71 -4.84
N SER A 219 -3.86 23.53 -5.34
CA SER A 219 -2.48 23.07 -5.27
C SER A 219 -1.55 23.98 -6.10
N THR A 220 -0.33 24.18 -5.59
CA THR A 220 0.72 24.96 -6.26
C THR A 220 1.83 24.04 -6.75
N GLY A 221 2.73 24.55 -7.60
CA GLY A 221 3.91 23.80 -8.01
C GLY A 221 4.78 23.39 -6.82
N LEU A 222 4.92 24.27 -5.81
CA LEU A 222 5.66 23.99 -4.58
C LEU A 222 5.00 22.90 -3.74
N SER A 223 3.70 23.04 -3.43
CA SER A 223 3.00 22.06 -2.59
C SER A 223 3.00 20.67 -3.22
N SER A 224 2.84 20.60 -4.54
CA SER A 224 2.91 19.35 -5.29
C SER A 224 4.32 18.76 -5.37
N GLY A 225 5.34 19.60 -5.56
CA GLY A 225 6.74 19.16 -5.54
C GLY A 225 7.17 18.63 -4.17
N LEU A 226 6.73 19.28 -3.08
CA LEU A 226 6.94 18.81 -1.71
C LEU A 226 6.25 17.48 -1.46
N LEU A 227 5.00 17.31 -1.91
CA LEU A 227 4.28 16.06 -1.80
C LEU A 227 5.03 14.92 -2.49
N LEU A 228 5.44 15.13 -3.74
CA LEU A 228 6.17 14.15 -4.53
C LEU A 228 7.50 13.79 -3.86
N GLY A 229 8.28 14.79 -3.44
CA GLY A 229 9.54 14.59 -2.73
C GLY A 229 9.36 13.79 -1.43
N ALA A 230 8.33 14.11 -0.64
CA ALA A 230 8.01 13.39 0.58
C ALA A 230 7.65 11.92 0.32
N HIS A 231 6.83 11.64 -0.71
CA HIS A 231 6.51 10.26 -1.10
C HIS A 231 7.73 9.50 -1.61
N VAL A 232 8.58 10.11 -2.44
CA VAL A 232 9.83 9.51 -2.90
C VAL A 232 10.74 9.16 -1.73
N LEU A 233 10.92 10.08 -0.77
CA LEU A 233 11.70 9.83 0.44
C LEU A 233 11.12 8.67 1.25
N LEU A 234 9.80 8.58 1.41
CA LEU A 234 9.18 7.45 2.11
C LEU A 234 9.42 6.13 1.37
N VAL A 235 9.20 6.07 0.05
CA VAL A 235 9.42 4.85 -0.73
C VAL A 235 10.88 4.40 -0.64
N LEU A 236 11.84 5.29 -0.86
CA LEU A 236 13.28 4.97 -0.73
C LEU A 236 13.65 4.58 0.71
N GLY A 237 13.16 5.32 1.69
CA GLY A 237 13.42 5.09 3.10
C GLY A 237 12.93 3.72 3.56
N VAL A 238 11.77 3.26 3.06
CA VAL A 238 11.26 1.92 3.38
C VAL A 238 11.99 0.83 2.61
N PHE A 239 12.35 1.07 1.34
CA PHE A 239 13.12 0.10 0.54
C PHE A 239 14.43 -0.30 1.23
N PHE A 240 15.14 0.66 1.82
CA PHE A 240 16.36 0.42 2.60
C PHE A 240 16.13 0.27 4.12
N GLY A 241 14.87 0.27 4.54
CA GLY A 241 14.44 0.38 5.93
C GLY A 241 14.31 -0.94 6.68
N TYR A 242 13.39 -0.96 7.64
CA TYR A 242 13.07 -2.13 8.46
C TYR A 242 11.62 -2.56 8.19
N PRO A 243 11.37 -3.54 7.30
CA PRO A 243 10.00 -3.94 6.95
C PRO A 243 9.21 -4.51 8.14
N GLU A 244 9.89 -4.99 9.18
CA GLU A 244 9.28 -5.50 10.41
C GLU A 244 9.47 -4.56 11.60
N GLY A 245 9.91 -3.32 11.36
CA GLY A 245 10.30 -2.39 12.42
C GLY A 245 11.67 -2.70 13.01
N ARG A 246 12.14 -1.80 13.88
CA ARG A 246 13.32 -2.08 14.69
C ARG A 246 12.91 -3.09 15.76
N ASN A 247 13.66 -4.16 15.89
CA ASN A 247 13.49 -5.11 16.97
C ASN A 247 13.88 -4.39 18.27
N THR A 248 12.94 -3.73 18.94
CA THR A 248 13.18 -3.03 20.22
C THR A 248 13.10 -4.01 21.39
N ALA A 249 13.43 -5.29 21.19
CA ALA A 249 13.54 -6.29 22.26
C ALA A 249 14.62 -5.97 23.32
N ILE A 250 15.19 -4.76 23.30
CA ILE A 250 16.11 -4.20 24.28
C ILE A 250 15.56 -2.84 24.74
N VAL A 251 14.33 -2.81 25.24
CA VAL A 251 13.94 -1.91 26.32
C VAL A 251 13.07 -2.76 27.25
N ARG A 252 13.72 -3.58 28.07
CA ARG A 252 13.07 -4.14 29.25
C ARG A 252 12.85 -2.94 30.18
N TRP A 253 11.60 -2.62 30.46
CA TRP A 253 11.22 -1.68 31.51
C TRP A 253 11.24 -2.39 32.88
N ASP A 254 12.23 -3.25 33.10
CA ASP A 254 12.41 -4.03 34.32
C ASP A 254 13.82 -3.77 34.83
N ASP A 255 14.13 -2.51 35.11
CA ASP A 255 15.12 -2.20 36.14
C ASP A 255 14.28 -1.83 37.37
N GLU A 256 14.08 -2.83 38.23
CA GLU A 256 13.54 -2.65 39.57
C GLU A 256 14.34 -1.54 40.25
N ILE A 257 13.66 -0.45 40.60
CA ILE A 257 14.21 0.53 41.54
C ILE A 257 14.28 -0.21 42.88
N GLU A 258 15.45 -0.77 43.21
CA GLU A 258 15.78 -1.10 44.59
C GLU A 258 15.75 0.22 45.38
N VAL A 259 14.61 0.47 46.04
CA VAL A 259 14.52 1.46 47.10
C VAL A 259 15.31 0.87 48.26
N GLU A 260 16.57 1.27 48.34
CA GLU A 260 17.44 1.04 49.49
C GLU A 260 16.70 1.55 50.73
N LYS A 261 16.22 0.62 51.57
CA LYS A 261 15.69 0.96 52.88
C LYS A 261 16.85 1.46 53.71
N MET A 262 16.86 2.76 53.98
CA MET A 262 17.71 3.35 55.00
C MET A 262 17.09 2.97 56.36
N ASP A 263 17.76 2.06 57.07
CA ASP A 263 17.56 1.79 58.50
C ASP A 263 18.03 2.98 59.35
#